data_AF-A0A957UYF6-F1
#
_entry.id   AF-A0A957UYF6-F1
#
_cell.length_a   1.000
_cell.length_b   1.000
_cell.length_c   1.000
_cell.angle_alpha   90.00
_cell.angle_beta   90.00
_cell.angle_gamma   90.00
#
_symmetry.space_group_name_H-M   'P 1'
#
loop_
_entity.id
_entity.type
_entity.pdbx_description
1 polymer ?
#
loop_
_entity_poly.entity_id
_entity_poly.type
_entity_poly.pdbx_seq_one_letter_code
_entity_poly.pdbx_strand_id
1 'polypeptide(L)'
;TLSGCGDTIESCASDVRVFCTEGILRTGVWGERLEVQRQGDADLVPVEVAPSHGAWEQFMHVRSGEIANPSPPEVGLRMAIFWDMIQASAARGGRPVTLAEVEGATAGTLRATA
;
A
#
# COMPACT_ATOMS: atom_id res chain seq x y z
N THR A 1 4.04 2.40 -15.87
CA THR A 1 3.01 3.11 -15.10
C THR A 1 2.61 2.24 -13.92
N LEU A 2 2.54 2.79 -12.71
CA LEU A 2 2.02 2.10 -11.52
C LEU A 2 0.48 2.07 -11.59
N SER A 3 -0.16 0.97 -11.20
CA SER A 3 -1.62 0.93 -11.07
C SER A 3 -2.03 0.38 -9.70
N GLY A 4 -3.02 1.05 -9.08
CA GLY A 4 -3.60 0.61 -7.80
C GLY A 4 -4.77 -0.36 -7.95
N CYS A 5 -5.52 -0.27 -9.04
CA CYS A 5 -6.74 -1.07 -9.29
C CYS A 5 -6.86 -1.61 -10.72
N GLY A 6 -5.76 -1.62 -11.48
CA GLY A 6 -5.75 -2.07 -12.87
C GLY A 6 -6.55 -1.14 -13.79
N ASP A 7 -7.21 -1.74 -14.77
CA ASP A 7 -8.06 -1.06 -15.76
C ASP A 7 -9.54 -1.26 -15.38
N THR A 8 -9.91 -0.67 -14.24
CA THR A 8 -11.22 -0.87 -13.61
C THR A 8 -12.22 0.26 -13.95
N ILE A 9 -13.50 0.01 -13.69
CA ILE A 9 -14.58 0.98 -13.85
C ILE A 9 -14.50 2.11 -12.80
N GLU A 10 -15.14 3.25 -13.08
CA GLU A 10 -15.10 4.47 -12.24
C GLU A 10 -15.62 4.30 -10.80
N SER A 11 -16.37 3.22 -10.51
CA SER A 11 -16.94 2.95 -9.18
C SER A 11 -15.98 2.28 -8.19
N CYS A 12 -14.68 2.17 -8.53
CA CYS A 12 -13.71 1.45 -7.73
C CYS A 12 -13.62 1.96 -6.28
N ALA A 13 -14.22 1.23 -5.35
CA ALA A 13 -14.08 1.43 -3.92
C ALA A 13 -12.88 0.66 -3.37
N SER A 14 -12.16 1.24 -2.42
CA SER A 14 -11.08 0.55 -1.70
C SER A 14 -11.67 -0.35 -0.61
N ASP A 15 -11.14 -1.55 -0.38
CA ASP A 15 -11.48 -2.36 0.80
C ASP A 15 -10.20 -3.04 1.30
N VAL A 16 -9.75 -2.65 2.49
CA VAL A 16 -8.59 -3.22 3.16
C VAL A 16 -9.07 -3.95 4.40
N ARG A 17 -8.74 -5.23 4.52
CA ARG A 17 -9.04 -6.06 5.69
C ARG A 17 -7.77 -6.59 6.32
N VAL A 18 -7.69 -6.47 7.64
CA VAL A 18 -6.58 -7.02 8.44
C VAL A 18 -7.15 -8.04 9.40
N PHE A 19 -6.71 -9.29 9.29
CA PHE A 19 -7.13 -10.39 10.16
C PHE A 19 -6.11 -10.55 11.27
N CYS A 20 -6.53 -10.30 12.51
CA CYS A 20 -5.72 -10.39 13.71
C CYS A 20 -6.21 -11.56 14.59
N THR A 21 -5.46 -11.87 15.65
CA THR A 21 -5.81 -12.96 16.58
C THR A 21 -7.11 -12.72 17.36
N GLU A 22 -7.48 -11.47 17.60
CA GLU A 22 -8.63 -11.09 18.45
C GLU A 22 -9.74 -10.36 17.68
N GLY A 23 -9.60 -10.21 16.37
CA GLY A 23 -10.59 -9.51 15.56
C GLY A 23 -10.14 -9.19 14.14
N ILE A 24 -11.04 -8.55 13.41
CA ILE A 24 -10.87 -8.14 12.02
C ILE A 24 -11.02 -6.62 11.94
N LEU A 25 -10.04 -5.97 11.31
CA LEU A 25 -10.10 -4.55 10.95
C LEU A 25 -10.58 -4.43 9.50
N ARG A 26 -11.44 -3.45 9.21
CA ARG A 26 -11.75 -3.01 7.86
C ARG A 26 -11.55 -1.51 7.73
N THR A 27 -10.90 -1.10 6.64
CA THR A 27 -10.64 0.31 6.33
C THR A 27 -10.57 0.53 4.82
N GLY A 28 -10.50 1.78 4.38
CA GLY A 28 -10.18 2.16 3.01
C GLY A 28 -8.80 2.80 2.96
N VAL A 29 -8.11 2.73 1.81
CA VAL A 29 -6.76 3.31 1.64
C VAL A 29 -6.73 4.83 1.81
N TRP A 30 -7.88 5.50 1.75
CA TRP A 30 -8.02 6.94 1.96
C TRP A 30 -8.38 7.31 3.40
N GLY A 31 -8.58 6.32 4.28
CA GLY A 31 -8.96 6.53 5.67
C GLY A 31 -10.40 7.00 5.87
N GLU A 32 -11.28 6.79 4.89
CA GLU A 32 -12.68 7.24 4.93
C GLU A 32 -13.57 6.41 5.90
N ARG A 33 -13.07 5.26 6.35
CA ARG A 33 -13.72 4.43 7.37
C ARG A 33 -12.70 3.66 8.20
N LEU A 34 -13.10 3.35 9.43
CA LEU A 34 -12.45 2.36 10.27
C LEU A 34 -13.53 1.54 10.97
N GLU A 35 -13.53 0.23 10.77
CA GLU A 35 -14.48 -0.70 11.38
C GLU A 35 -13.74 -1.85 12.03
N VAL A 36 -14.25 -2.35 13.16
CA VAL A 36 -13.68 -3.48 13.89
C VAL A 36 -14.77 -4.50 14.18
N GLN A 37 -14.45 -5.78 13.99
CA GLN A 37 -15.20 -6.93 14.49
C GLN A 37 -14.31 -7.64 15.51
N ARG A 38 -14.68 -7.63 16.79
CA ARG A 38 -13.94 -8.36 17.83
C ARG A 38 -14.42 -9.80 17.91
N GLN A 39 -13.65 -10.65 18.56
CA GLN A 39 -14.06 -12.01 18.85
C GLN A 39 -15.40 -12.04 19.61
N GLY A 40 -16.39 -12.75 19.04
CA GLY A 40 -17.75 -12.83 19.58
C GLY A 40 -18.72 -11.80 18.99
N ASP A 41 -18.24 -10.77 18.29
CA ASP A 41 -19.09 -9.84 17.56
C ASP A 41 -19.62 -10.49 16.29
N ALA A 42 -20.90 -10.26 15.98
CA ALA A 42 -21.51 -10.75 14.75
C ALA A 42 -21.06 -9.96 13.52
N ASP A 43 -20.87 -8.64 13.69
CA ASP A 43 -20.69 -7.69 12.60
C ASP A 43 -19.51 -6.74 12.85
N LEU A 44 -19.05 -6.12 11.77
CA LEU A 44 -18.12 -4.98 11.81
C LEU A 44 -18.85 -3.74 12.34
N VAL A 45 -18.24 -3.07 13.31
CA VAL A 45 -18.79 -1.86 13.91
C VAL A 45 -17.83 -0.68 13.67
N PRO A 46 -18.33 0.51 13.27
CA PRO A 46 -17.50 1.70 13.11
C PRO A 46 -16.74 2.07 14.38
N VAL A 47 -15.51 2.54 14.21
CA VAL A 47 -14.66 3.07 15.27
C VAL A 47 -14.64 4.59 15.15
N GLU A 48 -14.95 5.29 16.24
CA GLU A 48 -14.78 6.74 16.31
C GLU A 48 -13.29 7.07 16.25
N VAL A 49 -12.93 7.91 15.28
CA VAL A 49 -11.55 8.35 15.04
C VAL A 49 -11.50 9.87 15.00
N ALA A 50 -10.35 10.42 15.38
CA ALA A 50 -10.10 11.84 15.19
C ALA A 50 -10.20 12.22 13.70
N PRO A 51 -10.58 13.46 13.37
CA PRO A 51 -10.57 13.94 12.00
C PRO A 51 -9.19 13.76 11.35
N SER A 52 -9.19 13.40 10.07
CA SER A 52 -7.94 13.36 9.30
C SER A 52 -7.42 14.77 9.06
N HIS A 53 -6.16 14.99 9.42
CA HIS A 53 -5.42 16.23 9.21
C HIS A 53 -4.85 16.36 7.78
N GLY A 54 -4.88 15.26 7.01
CA GLY A 54 -4.42 15.21 5.63
C GLY A 54 -2.90 15.30 5.47
N ALA A 55 -2.43 14.98 4.25
CA ALA A 55 -1.00 14.92 3.96
C ALA A 55 -0.28 16.29 4.03
N TRP A 56 -1.01 17.39 3.82
CA TRP A 56 -0.42 18.72 3.83
C TRP A 56 -0.02 19.19 5.23
N GLU A 57 -0.89 18.98 6.22
CA GLU A 57 -0.56 19.30 7.62
C GLU A 57 0.61 18.43 8.10
N GLN A 58 0.58 17.14 7.77
CA GLN A 58 1.69 16.22 8.05
C GLN A 58 3.01 16.69 7.42
N PHE A 59 2.99 17.14 6.16
CA PHE A 59 4.16 17.69 5.48
C PHE A 59 4.71 18.93 6.22
N MET A 60 3.83 19.82 6.70
CA MET A 60 4.24 21.01 7.43
C MET A 60 4.92 20.67 8.75
N HIS A 61 4.40 19.67 9.50
CA HIS A 61 5.04 19.18 10.74
C HIS A 61 6.39 18.51 10.50
N VAL A 62 6.53 17.75 9.40
CA VAL A 62 7.83 17.18 9.00
C VAL A 62 8.82 18.29 8.67
N ARG A 63 8.38 19.30 7.90
CA ARG A 63 9.21 20.42 7.47
C ARG A 63 9.67 21.29 8.63
N SER A 64 8.83 21.50 9.65
CA SER A 64 9.20 22.24 10.86
C SER A 64 10.09 21.44 11.82
N GLY A 65 10.22 20.13 11.61
CA GLY A 65 10.98 19.23 12.47
C GLY A 65 10.22 18.77 13.71
N GLU A 66 8.91 19.00 13.78
CA GLU A 66 8.05 18.55 14.88
C GLU A 66 7.89 17.03 14.91
N ILE A 67 7.85 16.40 13.72
CA ILE A 67 7.80 14.94 13.58
C ILE A 67 8.84 14.44 12.57
N ALA A 68 9.31 13.22 12.74
CA ALA A 68 10.08 12.52 11.71
C ALA A 68 9.21 12.25 10.48
N ASN A 69 9.80 12.22 9.27
CA ASN A 69 9.06 11.89 8.06
C ASN A 69 8.53 10.44 8.13
N PRO A 70 7.21 10.23 8.21
CA PRO A 70 6.64 8.88 8.28
C PRO A 70 6.59 8.20 6.91
N SER A 71 6.76 8.96 5.83
CA SER A 71 6.73 8.49 4.44
C SER A 71 8.01 8.90 3.71
N PRO A 72 9.19 8.39 4.13
CA PRO A 72 10.44 8.70 3.46
C PRO A 72 10.50 8.05 2.06
N PRO A 73 11.37 8.53 1.15
CA PRO A 73 11.41 8.09 -0.25
C PRO A 73 11.54 6.56 -0.42
N GLU A 74 12.20 5.89 0.52
CA GLU A 74 12.41 4.44 0.53
C GLU A 74 11.08 3.66 0.60
N VAL A 75 10.02 4.24 1.17
CA VAL A 75 8.68 3.64 1.17
C VAL A 75 8.13 3.59 -0.26
N GLY A 76 8.26 4.69 -1.01
CA GLY A 76 7.86 4.74 -2.41
C GLY A 76 8.71 3.81 -3.30
N LEU A 77 10.02 3.73 -3.04
CA LEU A 77 10.91 2.82 -3.74
C LEU A 77 10.49 1.35 -3.58
N ARG A 78 10.13 0.93 -2.35
CA ARG A 78 9.63 -0.43 -2.11
C ARG A 78 8.36 -0.73 -2.89
N MET A 79 7.45 0.24 -3.00
CA MET A 79 6.23 0.07 -3.80
C MET A 79 6.53 -0.06 -5.29
N ALA A 80 7.47 0.74 -5.83
CA ALA A 80 7.90 0.63 -7.22
C ALA A 80 8.53 -0.74 -7.52
N ILE A 81 9.42 -1.22 -6.64
CA ILE A 81 10.02 -2.55 -6.74
C ILE A 81 8.94 -3.64 -6.70
N PHE A 82 7.99 -3.52 -5.77
CA PHE A 82 6.89 -4.48 -5.66
C PHE A 82 6.02 -4.51 -6.93
N TRP A 83 5.78 -3.36 -7.56
CA TRP A 83 5.10 -3.30 -8.84
C TRP A 83 5.86 -4.02 -9.95
N ASP A 84 7.18 -3.88 -10.02
CA ASP A 84 8.02 -4.62 -10.97
C ASP A 84 7.93 -6.14 -10.72
N MET A 85 7.87 -6.55 -9.46
CA MET A 85 7.62 -7.95 -9.09
C MET A 85 6.24 -8.45 -9.54
N ILE A 86 5.18 -7.64 -9.39
CA ILE A 86 3.84 -7.98 -9.89
C ILE A 86 3.88 -8.18 -11.41
N GLN A 87 4.48 -7.25 -12.15
CA GLN A 87 4.62 -7.34 -13.61
C GLN A 87 5.41 -8.59 -14.02
N ALA A 88 6.52 -8.88 -13.33
CA ALA A 88 7.35 -10.05 -13.61
C ALA A 88 6.60 -11.36 -13.35
N SER A 89 5.82 -11.44 -12.27
CA SER A 89 4.95 -12.58 -11.96
C SER A 89 3.89 -12.78 -13.05
N ALA A 90 3.18 -11.71 -13.44
CA ALA A 90 2.16 -11.76 -14.50
C ALA A 90 2.74 -12.26 -15.83
N ALA A 91 3.91 -11.75 -16.25
CA ALA A 91 4.59 -12.19 -17.47
C ALA A 91 5.02 -13.67 -17.44
N ARG A 92 5.13 -14.26 -16.24
CA ARG A 92 5.51 -15.68 -16.02
C ARG A 92 4.30 -16.55 -15.68
N GLY A 93 3.09 -16.13 -16.07
CA GLY A 93 1.87 -16.89 -15.82
C GLY A 93 1.46 -16.94 -14.34
N GLY A 94 1.78 -15.90 -13.57
CA GLY A 94 1.43 -15.79 -12.15
C GLY A 94 2.36 -16.58 -11.21
N ARG A 95 3.52 -17.05 -11.70
CA ARG A 95 4.51 -17.72 -10.83
C ARG A 95 5.02 -16.73 -9.77
N PRO A 96 5.08 -17.11 -8.48
CA PRO A 96 5.75 -16.31 -7.47
C PRO A 96 7.17 -15.93 -7.87
N VAL A 97 7.55 -14.67 -7.60
CA VAL A 97 8.89 -14.13 -7.86
C VAL A 97 9.51 -13.60 -6.58
N THR A 98 10.84 -13.62 -6.54
CA THR A 98 11.65 -13.07 -5.46
C THR A 98 12.22 -11.71 -5.84
N LEU A 99 12.62 -10.93 -4.83
CA LEU A 99 13.30 -9.66 -5.06
C LEU A 99 14.58 -9.82 -5.90
N ALA A 100 15.38 -10.85 -5.60
CA ALA A 100 16.63 -11.13 -6.32
C ALA A 100 16.41 -11.40 -7.83
N GLU A 101 15.30 -12.06 -8.18
CA GLU A 101 14.95 -12.32 -9.59
C GLU A 101 14.58 -11.05 -10.37
N VAL A 102 14.18 -9.98 -9.67
CA VAL A 102 13.81 -8.70 -10.29
C VAL A 102 14.97 -7.72 -10.28
N GLU A 103 15.74 -7.63 -9.18
CA GLU A 103 16.95 -6.81 -9.11
C GLU A 103 18.01 -7.24 -10.13
N GLY A 104 18.17 -8.56 -10.36
CA GLY A 104 19.07 -9.09 -11.38
C GLY A 104 18.64 -8.72 -12.82
N ALA A 105 17.34 -8.52 -13.06
CA ALA A 105 16.82 -8.09 -14.37
C ALA A 105 17.01 -6.59 -14.59
N THR A 106 16.78 -5.75 -13.57
CA THR A 106 16.95 -4.29 -13.65
C THR A 106 18.41 -3.90 -13.88
N ALA A 107 19.35 -4.60 -13.23
CA ALA A 107 20.79 -4.42 -13.46
C ALA A 107 21.24 -4.86 -14.88
N GLY A 108 20.60 -5.88 -15.45
CA GLY A 108 20.84 -6.34 -16.82
C GLY A 108 20.35 -5.35 -17.87
N THR A 109 19.17 -4.77 -17.68
CA THR A 109 18.58 -3.77 -18.59
C THR A 109 19.40 -2.47 -18.64
N LEU A 110 19.88 -1.98 -17.48
CA LEU A 110 20.73 -0.79 -17.41
C LEU A 110 22.11 -0.98 -18.09
N ARG A 111 22.62 -2.22 -18.18
CA ARG A 111 23.88 -2.53 -18.87
C ARG A 111 23.72 -2.73 -20.38
N ALA A 112 22.52 -3.03 -20.87
CA ALA A 112 22.26 -3.22 -22.30
C ALA A 112 22.05 -1.90 -23.06
N THR A 113 21.90 -0.79 -22.34
CA THR A 113 21.65 0.55 -22.89
C THR A 113 22.82 1.53 -22.67
N ALA A 114 23.99 1.04 -22.27
CA ALA A 114 25.22 1.81 -22.09
C ALA A 114 26.31 1.28 -23.04
#